data_AF-A0A497BVF9-F1
#
_entry.id   AF-A0A497BVF9-F1
#
_cell.length_a   1.000
_cell.length_b   1.000
_cell.length_c   1.000
_cell.angle_alpha   90.00
_cell.angle_beta   90.00
_cell.angle_gamma   90.00
#
_symmetry.space_group_name_H-M   'P 1'
#
loop_
_entity.id
_entity.type
_entity.pdbx_description
1 polymer ?
#
loop_
_entity_poly.entity_id
_entity_poly.type
_entity_poly.pdbx_seq_one_letter_code
_entity_poly.pdbx_strand_id
1 'polypeptide(L)'
;MTRLSSELISGMKETIAAYDLELVQKSGLTLRQIAARTAGLSEETLCKAFHSECVAVVPVTAGQGVIKGFTQAVENIIEHLGCPCFTTKNSDAAGLAEGIEQGASIFFLADDKRFIAINLSHKRVVDNDLATGWSYAYALDACVGGLEEQSILLIGAGRVGKHALCALHRLGAKVGIFDIDSSKGQPLIDEYRIKQEENLAAALDRYTLLFDASPAPDIIHPEHIKPETFIAACGIPIGLSDEARSLVEGRLIHD
;
A
#
# COMPACT_ATOMS: atom_id res chain seq x y z
N MET A 1 -11.80 0.60 -11.50
CA MET A 1 -10.69 -0.30 -11.12
C MET A 1 -9.50 0.16 -11.93
N THR A 2 -8.43 0.58 -11.27
CA THR A 2 -7.24 1.14 -11.93
C THR A 2 -6.19 0.03 -12.02
N ARG A 3 -5.72 -0.25 -13.24
CA ARG A 3 -4.64 -1.22 -13.50
C ARG A 3 -3.34 -0.44 -13.71
N LEU A 4 -2.23 -0.98 -13.23
CA LEU A 4 -0.90 -0.39 -13.49
C LEU A 4 -0.59 -0.41 -14.98
N SER A 5 0.11 0.63 -15.46
CA SER A 5 0.73 0.66 -16.77
C SER A 5 2.19 0.25 -16.65
N SER A 6 2.80 -0.20 -17.76
CA SER A 6 4.23 -0.53 -17.79
C SER A 6 5.14 0.67 -17.50
N GLU A 7 4.66 1.89 -17.73
CA GLU A 7 5.40 3.12 -17.46
C GLU A 7 5.56 3.34 -15.95
N LEU A 8 4.48 3.11 -15.18
CA LEU A 8 4.47 3.25 -13.72
C LEU A 8 5.41 2.27 -12.99
N ILE A 9 5.77 1.16 -13.63
CA ILE A 9 6.59 0.09 -13.02
C ILE A 9 7.98 -0.03 -13.65
N SER A 10 8.34 0.90 -14.52
CA SER A 10 9.67 0.91 -15.15
C SER A 10 10.74 1.45 -14.19
N GLY A 11 11.94 0.86 -14.19
CA GLY A 11 13.05 1.30 -13.33
C GLY A 11 12.93 0.95 -11.84
N MET A 12 12.04 0.01 -11.48
CA MET A 12 11.74 -0.34 -10.08
C MET A 12 12.95 -0.76 -9.25
N LYS A 13 14.00 -1.33 -9.86
CA LYS A 13 15.20 -1.76 -9.13
C LYS A 13 15.96 -0.57 -8.56
N GLU A 14 16.05 0.52 -9.32
CA GLU A 14 16.73 1.74 -8.90
C GLU A 14 15.84 2.59 -8.00
N THR A 15 14.53 2.66 -8.29
CA THR A 15 13.60 3.50 -7.52
C THR A 15 13.31 2.93 -6.13
N ILE A 16 13.25 1.61 -5.95
CA ILE A 16 12.90 1.01 -4.64
C ILE A 16 13.95 1.31 -3.57
N ALA A 17 15.25 1.30 -3.91
CA ALA A 17 16.31 1.60 -2.97
C ALA A 17 16.32 3.08 -2.58
N ALA A 18 16.06 3.97 -3.55
CA ALA A 18 15.93 5.40 -3.28
C ALA A 18 14.71 5.70 -2.41
N TYR A 19 13.57 5.08 -2.71
CA TYR A 19 12.35 5.22 -1.92
C TYR A 19 12.51 4.69 -0.50
N ASP A 20 13.18 3.54 -0.31
CA ASP A 20 13.43 3.00 1.03
C ASP A 20 14.30 3.96 1.88
N LEU A 21 15.31 4.59 1.27
CA LEU A 21 16.11 5.61 1.95
C LEU A 21 15.29 6.86 2.30
N GLU A 22 14.44 7.32 1.38
CA GLU A 22 13.51 8.42 1.62
C GLU A 22 12.54 8.10 2.75
N LEU A 23 12.04 6.87 2.81
CA LEU A 23 11.14 6.40 3.85
C LEU A 23 11.84 6.36 5.22
N VAL A 24 13.11 5.97 5.27
CA VAL A 24 13.94 6.06 6.49
C VAL A 24 14.10 7.52 6.92
N GLN A 25 14.31 8.46 6.00
CA GLN A 25 14.42 9.88 6.33
C GLN A 25 13.13 10.44 6.93
N LYS A 26 11.97 9.98 6.45
CA LYS A 26 10.64 10.44 6.89
C LYS A 26 10.15 9.77 8.17
N SER A 27 10.41 8.48 8.32
CA SER A 27 9.80 7.62 9.35
C SER A 27 10.78 7.01 10.34
N GLY A 28 12.08 7.06 10.05
CA GLY A 28 13.11 6.32 10.77
C GLY A 28 13.10 4.81 10.51
N LEU A 29 12.23 4.31 9.63
CA LEU A 29 12.07 2.88 9.34
C LEU A 29 12.29 2.57 7.86
N THR A 30 12.84 1.38 7.60
CA THR A 30 12.88 0.80 6.25
C THR A 30 11.53 0.19 5.88
N LEU A 31 11.32 -0.07 4.59
CA LEU A 31 10.20 -0.83 4.04
C LEU A 31 10.04 -2.18 4.72
N ARG A 32 11.16 -2.88 4.96
CA ARG A 32 11.13 -4.18 5.66
C ARG A 32 10.67 -4.03 7.11
N GLN A 33 11.09 -2.97 7.80
CA GLN A 33 10.66 -2.69 9.17
C GLN A 33 9.18 -2.32 9.24
N ILE A 34 8.69 -1.52 8.29
CA ILE A 34 7.25 -1.21 8.16
C ILE A 34 6.45 -2.47 7.87
N ALA A 35 6.91 -3.34 6.95
CA ALA A 35 6.26 -4.61 6.67
C ALA A 35 6.20 -5.52 7.91
N ALA A 36 7.31 -5.64 8.65
CA ALA A 36 7.36 -6.40 9.90
C ALA A 36 6.37 -5.85 10.94
N ARG A 37 6.37 -4.53 11.15
CA ARG A 37 5.47 -3.85 12.10
C ARG A 37 4.01 -4.04 11.70
N THR A 38 3.70 -3.93 10.42
CA THR A 38 2.36 -4.14 9.86
C THR A 38 1.86 -5.57 10.12
N ALA A 39 2.76 -6.56 10.02
CA ALA A 39 2.49 -7.96 10.35
C ALA A 39 2.45 -8.27 11.86
N GLY A 40 2.78 -7.29 12.72
CA GLY A 40 2.90 -7.49 14.17
C GLY A 40 4.12 -8.31 14.58
N LEU A 41 5.19 -8.27 13.78
CA LEU A 41 6.43 -9.02 13.97
C LEU A 41 7.61 -8.08 14.21
N SER A 42 8.70 -8.62 14.79
CA SER A 42 9.99 -7.94 14.76
C SER A 42 10.67 -8.14 13.41
N GLU A 43 11.54 -7.21 13.01
CA GLU A 43 12.37 -7.35 11.81
C GLU A 43 13.23 -8.62 11.84
N GLU A 44 13.76 -8.98 13.01
CA GLU A 44 14.55 -10.20 13.19
C GLU A 44 13.73 -11.47 12.87
N THR A 45 12.48 -11.55 13.36
CA THR A 45 11.59 -12.67 13.05
C THR A 45 11.26 -12.73 11.57
N LEU A 46 11.01 -11.58 10.93
CA LEU A 46 10.77 -11.51 9.49
C LEU A 46 12.00 -11.99 8.69
N CYS A 47 13.20 -11.52 9.04
CA CYS A 47 14.44 -11.93 8.38
C CYS A 47 14.68 -13.43 8.54
N LYS A 48 14.45 -14.01 9.73
CA LYS A 48 14.56 -15.46 9.94
C LYS A 48 13.60 -16.23 9.04
N ALA A 49 12.35 -15.77 8.88
CA ALA A 49 11.39 -16.39 7.98
C ALA A 49 11.86 -16.34 6.52
N PHE A 50 12.46 -15.24 6.07
CA PHE A 50 12.98 -15.12 4.70
C PHE A 50 14.08 -16.13 4.36
N HIS A 51 14.85 -16.63 5.35
CA HIS A 51 15.86 -17.66 5.09
C HIS A 51 15.28 -19.06 4.84
N SER A 52 14.03 -19.30 5.24
CA SER A 52 13.35 -20.59 5.10
C SER A 52 12.26 -20.62 4.03
N GLU A 53 12.01 -19.49 3.38
CA GLU A 53 10.94 -19.32 2.39
C GLU A 53 11.55 -18.96 1.03
N CYS A 54 10.86 -19.37 -0.03
CA CYS A 54 11.22 -19.00 -1.40
C CYS A 54 9.97 -18.55 -2.15
N VAL A 55 10.07 -17.42 -2.84
CA VAL A 55 8.93 -16.77 -3.50
C VAL A 55 8.99 -16.97 -5.01
N ALA A 56 7.94 -17.55 -5.59
CA ALA A 56 7.72 -17.55 -7.03
C ALA A 56 6.81 -16.38 -7.44
N VAL A 57 7.23 -15.60 -8.42
CA VAL A 57 6.39 -14.60 -9.08
C VAL A 57 5.86 -15.19 -10.39
N VAL A 58 4.55 -15.38 -10.47
CA VAL A 58 3.91 -16.10 -11.58
C VAL A 58 3.20 -15.12 -12.52
N PRO A 59 3.59 -15.03 -13.81
CA PRO A 59 2.83 -14.29 -14.79
C PRO A 59 1.43 -14.89 -14.96
N VAL A 60 0.41 -14.05 -15.09
CA VAL A 60 -0.98 -14.48 -15.31
C VAL A 60 -1.49 -13.87 -16.60
N THR A 61 -2.11 -14.70 -17.44
CA THR A 61 -2.63 -14.30 -18.76
C THR A 61 -4.14 -14.05 -18.75
N ALA A 62 -4.83 -14.38 -17.65
CA ALA A 62 -6.24 -14.12 -17.50
C ALA A 62 -6.60 -12.62 -17.64
N GLY A 63 -7.80 -12.35 -18.15
CA GLY A 63 -8.29 -10.97 -18.30
C GLY A 63 -7.53 -10.21 -19.40
N GLN A 64 -7.01 -9.04 -19.07
CA GLN A 64 -6.20 -8.21 -19.98
C GLN A 64 -4.74 -8.66 -20.11
N GLY A 65 -4.40 -9.86 -19.60
CA GLY A 65 -3.11 -10.49 -19.77
C GLY A 65 -1.96 -9.89 -18.95
N VAL A 66 -0.74 -10.19 -19.37
CA VAL A 66 0.48 -9.79 -18.65
C VAL A 66 0.78 -8.32 -18.88
N ILE A 67 1.01 -7.58 -17.78
CA ILE A 67 1.60 -6.24 -17.84
C ILE A 67 3.11 -6.38 -18.00
N LYS A 68 3.67 -5.83 -19.08
CA LYS A 68 5.12 -5.91 -19.35
C LYS A 68 5.89 -5.27 -18.19
N GLY A 69 6.82 -6.03 -17.61
CA GLY A 69 7.68 -5.60 -16.50
C GLY A 69 7.11 -5.87 -15.10
N PHE A 70 5.84 -6.27 -14.97
CA PHE A 70 5.20 -6.40 -13.66
C PHE A 70 5.83 -7.48 -12.78
N THR A 71 6.06 -8.67 -13.30
CA THR A 71 6.68 -9.75 -12.52
C THR A 71 8.11 -9.40 -12.11
N GLN A 72 8.86 -8.73 -12.99
CA GLN A 72 10.21 -8.25 -12.67
C GLN A 72 10.19 -7.18 -11.58
N ALA A 73 9.23 -6.25 -11.61
CA ALA A 73 9.07 -5.24 -10.57
C ALA A 73 8.78 -5.89 -9.21
N VAL A 74 7.85 -6.86 -9.17
CA VAL A 74 7.53 -7.60 -7.95
C VAL A 74 8.74 -8.39 -7.45
N GLU A 75 9.46 -9.10 -8.33
CA GLU A 75 10.70 -9.82 -8.00
C GLU A 75 11.75 -8.88 -7.41
N ASN A 76 11.98 -7.71 -8.02
CA ASN A 76 12.95 -6.72 -7.51
C ASN A 76 12.57 -6.20 -6.12
N ILE A 77 11.29 -5.98 -5.83
CA ILE A 77 10.82 -5.57 -4.50
C ILE A 77 11.08 -6.68 -3.48
N ILE A 78 10.75 -7.93 -3.81
CA ILE A 78 10.94 -9.07 -2.91
C ILE A 78 12.44 -9.29 -2.63
N GLU A 79 13.28 -9.19 -3.66
CA GLU A 79 14.74 -9.25 -3.56
C GLU A 79 15.26 -8.12 -2.65
N HIS A 80 14.77 -6.88 -2.82
CA HIS A 80 15.15 -5.73 -2.00
C HIS A 80 14.79 -5.94 -0.51
N LEU A 81 13.64 -6.55 -0.22
CA LEU A 81 13.26 -6.92 1.15
C LEU A 81 14.16 -8.05 1.73
N GLY A 82 14.90 -8.75 0.88
CA GLY A 82 15.86 -9.79 1.27
C GLY A 82 15.29 -11.20 1.32
N CYS A 83 14.20 -11.47 0.60
CA CYS A 83 13.62 -12.82 0.49
C CYS A 83 14.06 -13.47 -0.83
N PRO A 84 14.54 -14.73 -0.82
CA PRO A 84 14.85 -15.46 -2.05
C PRO A 84 13.61 -15.54 -2.95
N CYS A 85 13.76 -15.13 -4.20
CA CYS A 85 12.67 -15.14 -5.16
C CYS A 85 13.13 -15.43 -6.58
N PHE A 86 12.18 -15.82 -7.43
CA PHE A 86 12.38 -15.97 -8.86
C PHE A 86 11.06 -15.74 -9.62
N THR A 87 11.15 -15.25 -10.85
CA THR A 87 10.02 -15.25 -11.79
C THR A 87 9.93 -16.58 -12.54
N THR A 88 8.73 -17.18 -12.63
CA THR A 88 8.53 -18.42 -13.41
C THR A 88 8.57 -18.15 -14.91
N LYS A 89 9.12 -19.10 -15.68
CA LYS A 89 9.15 -19.00 -17.15
C LYS A 89 7.76 -19.17 -17.76
N ASN A 90 6.95 -20.05 -17.18
CA ASN A 90 5.58 -20.30 -17.60
C ASN A 90 4.59 -19.41 -16.85
N SER A 91 3.40 -19.24 -17.44
CA SER A 91 2.29 -18.50 -16.83
C SER A 91 1.22 -19.42 -16.24
N ASP A 92 0.30 -18.82 -15.47
CA ASP A 92 -0.95 -19.45 -15.01
C ASP A 92 -0.69 -20.78 -14.27
N ALA A 93 -1.44 -21.83 -14.60
CA ALA A 93 -1.30 -23.14 -13.96
C ALA A 93 0.08 -23.78 -14.17
N ALA A 94 0.69 -23.58 -15.34
CA ALA A 94 2.03 -24.11 -15.63
C ALA A 94 3.12 -23.37 -14.84
N GLY A 95 2.98 -22.06 -14.66
CA GLY A 95 3.85 -21.27 -13.79
C GLY A 95 3.72 -21.64 -12.32
N LEU A 96 2.49 -21.88 -11.84
CA LEU A 96 2.28 -22.40 -10.49
C LEU A 96 2.97 -23.76 -10.27
N ALA A 97 2.81 -24.69 -11.21
CA ALA A 97 3.49 -25.99 -11.16
C ALA A 97 5.02 -25.82 -11.15
N GLU A 98 5.57 -25.00 -12.04
CA GLU A 98 6.98 -24.69 -12.11
C GLU A 98 7.53 -24.14 -10.79
N GLY A 99 6.82 -23.20 -10.15
CA GLY A 99 7.24 -22.64 -8.87
C GLY A 99 7.27 -23.69 -7.75
N ILE A 100 6.28 -24.59 -7.70
CA ILE A 100 6.25 -25.69 -6.72
C ILE A 100 7.41 -26.66 -6.97
N GLU A 101 7.65 -27.04 -8.22
CA GLU A 101 8.73 -27.95 -8.62
C GLU A 101 10.11 -27.39 -8.30
N GLN A 102 10.27 -26.06 -8.32
CA GLN A 102 11.48 -25.35 -7.92
C GLN A 102 11.55 -25.02 -6.42
N GLY A 103 10.58 -25.48 -5.62
CA GLY A 103 10.61 -25.38 -4.16
C GLY A 103 10.10 -24.05 -3.60
N ALA A 104 9.36 -23.26 -4.37
CA ALA A 104 8.69 -22.07 -3.85
C ALA A 104 7.58 -22.45 -2.86
N SER A 105 7.55 -21.74 -1.74
CA SER A 105 6.57 -21.87 -0.67
C SER A 105 5.58 -20.71 -0.65
N ILE A 106 5.93 -19.59 -1.28
CA ILE A 106 5.11 -18.39 -1.41
C ILE A 106 4.97 -18.04 -2.89
N PHE A 107 3.77 -17.62 -3.31
CA PHE A 107 3.47 -17.26 -4.69
C PHE A 107 2.88 -15.86 -4.76
N PHE A 108 3.44 -15.00 -5.60
CA PHE A 108 2.85 -13.74 -6.00
C PHE A 108 2.27 -13.86 -7.41
N LEU A 109 1.01 -13.46 -7.56
CA LEU A 109 0.30 -13.49 -8.84
C LEU A 109 -0.84 -12.48 -8.84
N ALA A 110 -1.14 -11.92 -10.01
CA ALA A 110 -2.18 -10.92 -10.18
C ALA A 110 -3.00 -11.17 -11.44
N ASP A 111 -4.32 -11.21 -11.30
CA ASP A 111 -5.23 -10.98 -12.42
C ASP A 111 -5.78 -9.54 -12.38
N ASP A 112 -6.70 -9.20 -13.27
CA ASP A 112 -7.29 -7.86 -13.29
C ASP A 112 -8.03 -7.50 -11.99
N LYS A 113 -8.46 -8.48 -11.19
CA LYS A 113 -9.34 -8.28 -10.03
C LYS A 113 -8.60 -8.36 -8.70
N ARG A 114 -7.54 -9.15 -8.61
CA ARG A 114 -6.81 -9.44 -7.38
C ARG A 114 -5.33 -9.59 -7.68
N PHE A 115 -4.53 -8.90 -6.88
CA PHE A 115 -3.12 -9.18 -6.70
C PHE A 115 -2.96 -9.82 -5.32
N ILE A 116 -2.40 -11.03 -5.26
CA ILE A 116 -2.34 -11.82 -4.04
C ILE A 116 -0.97 -12.42 -3.80
N ALA A 117 -0.67 -12.65 -2.52
CA ALA A 117 0.38 -13.54 -2.06
C ALA A 117 -0.26 -14.81 -1.45
N ILE A 118 0.15 -15.98 -1.90
CA ILE A 118 -0.28 -17.28 -1.36
C ILE A 118 0.89 -17.90 -0.64
N ASN A 119 0.77 -18.18 0.66
CA ASN A 119 1.74 -18.94 1.42
C ASN A 119 1.22 -20.38 1.60
N LEU A 120 1.89 -21.33 0.96
CA LEU A 120 1.51 -22.75 0.99
C LEU A 120 1.82 -23.40 2.35
N SER A 121 2.95 -23.04 2.97
CA SER A 121 3.36 -23.55 4.29
C SER A 121 2.29 -23.32 5.36
N HIS A 122 1.65 -22.16 5.33
CA HIS A 122 0.65 -21.73 6.30
C HIS A 122 -0.79 -21.76 5.78
N LYS A 123 -1.01 -22.12 4.51
CA LYS A 123 -2.33 -22.10 3.84
C LYS A 123 -3.03 -20.74 3.98
N ARG A 124 -2.27 -19.67 3.77
CA ARG A 124 -2.75 -18.28 3.88
C ARG A 124 -2.73 -17.60 2.54
N VAL A 125 -3.67 -16.67 2.35
CA VAL A 125 -3.70 -15.76 1.20
C VAL A 125 -3.82 -14.35 1.75
N VAL A 126 -2.97 -13.45 1.26
CA VAL A 126 -3.03 -12.02 1.53
C VAL A 126 -3.37 -11.31 0.24
N ASP A 127 -4.34 -10.39 0.30
CA ASP A 127 -4.74 -9.55 -0.81
C ASP A 127 -3.99 -8.22 -0.78
N ASN A 128 -3.60 -7.72 -1.95
CA ASN A 128 -2.94 -6.44 -2.10
C ASN A 128 -3.74 -5.30 -1.48
N ASP A 129 -5.07 -5.28 -1.62
CA ASP A 129 -5.87 -4.18 -1.07
C ASP A 129 -5.70 -4.05 0.46
N LEU A 130 -5.61 -5.21 1.14
CA LEU A 130 -5.36 -5.27 2.58
C LEU A 130 -3.94 -4.82 2.89
N ALA A 131 -2.96 -5.40 2.19
CA ALA A 131 -1.55 -5.12 2.42
C ALA A 131 -1.21 -3.64 2.20
N THR A 132 -1.72 -3.03 1.13
CA THR A 132 -1.54 -1.60 0.82
C THR A 132 -2.17 -0.73 1.90
N GLY A 133 -3.46 -0.94 2.20
CA GLY A 133 -4.18 -0.10 3.17
C GLY A 133 -3.53 -0.15 4.55
N TRP A 134 -3.08 -1.33 4.99
CA TRP A 134 -2.39 -1.47 6.26
C TRP A 134 -0.99 -0.87 6.23
N SER A 135 -0.16 -1.19 5.24
CA SER A 135 1.25 -0.76 5.23
C SER A 135 1.39 0.76 5.13
N TYR A 136 0.55 1.42 4.33
CA TYR A 136 0.51 2.88 4.26
C TYR A 136 0.07 3.52 5.60
N ALA A 137 -0.84 2.88 6.35
CA ALA A 137 -1.29 3.39 7.64
C ALA A 137 -0.19 3.27 8.70
N TYR A 138 0.54 2.15 8.71
CA TYR A 138 1.70 1.95 9.59
C TYR A 138 2.90 2.83 9.20
N ALA A 139 3.08 3.11 7.91
CA ALA A 139 4.07 4.09 7.45
C ALA A 139 3.72 5.50 7.93
N LEU A 140 2.45 5.91 7.81
CA LEU A 140 1.97 7.20 8.33
C LEU A 140 2.18 7.30 9.83
N ASP A 141 1.84 6.25 10.58
CA ASP A 141 2.06 6.18 12.02
C ASP A 141 3.52 6.37 12.40
N ALA A 142 4.44 5.72 11.68
CA ALA A 142 5.87 5.91 11.90
C ALA A 142 6.33 7.34 11.60
N CYS A 143 5.88 7.94 10.49
CA CYS A 143 6.24 9.33 10.12
C CYS A 143 5.79 10.37 11.15
N VAL A 144 4.65 10.17 11.81
CA VAL A 144 4.12 11.15 12.77
C VAL A 144 4.41 10.81 14.24
N GLY A 145 5.10 9.69 14.49
CA GLY A 145 5.46 9.24 15.84
C GLY A 145 4.30 8.63 16.64
N GLY A 146 3.26 8.15 15.96
CA GLY A 146 2.08 7.50 16.56
C GLY A 146 0.75 8.18 16.21
N LEU A 147 -0.26 7.38 15.85
CA LEU A 147 -1.61 7.88 15.50
C LEU A 147 -2.64 7.83 16.63
N GLU A 148 -2.26 7.35 17.82
CA GLU A 148 -3.19 7.25 18.95
C GLU A 148 -3.82 8.62 19.25
N GLU A 149 -5.16 8.65 19.26
CA GLU A 149 -6.01 9.83 19.46
C GLU A 149 -5.86 10.96 18.42
N GLN A 150 -5.04 10.78 17.38
CA GLN A 150 -4.84 11.75 16.31
C GLN A 150 -6.03 11.76 15.34
N SER A 151 -6.41 12.95 14.87
CA SER A 151 -7.49 13.13 13.90
C SER A 151 -6.97 12.98 12.46
N ILE A 152 -7.55 12.04 11.71
CA ILE A 152 -7.12 11.71 10.34
C ILE A 152 -8.31 11.77 9.39
N LEU A 153 -8.11 12.35 8.21
CA LEU A 153 -9.06 12.25 7.11
C LEU A 153 -8.70 11.08 6.19
N LEU A 154 -9.58 10.10 6.08
CA LEU A 154 -9.52 9.06 5.07
C LEU A 154 -10.34 9.48 3.84
N ILE A 155 -9.68 9.59 2.69
CA ILE A 155 -10.26 9.94 1.40
C ILE A 155 -10.35 8.66 0.56
N GLY A 156 -11.58 8.26 0.22
CA GLY A 156 -11.89 7.03 -0.50
C GLY A 156 -12.19 5.86 0.45
N ALA A 157 -13.45 5.40 0.44
CA ALA A 157 -13.97 4.25 1.17
C ALA A 157 -13.99 2.96 0.31
N GLY A 158 -13.09 2.88 -0.67
CA GLY A 158 -12.98 1.75 -1.59
C GLY A 158 -12.33 0.49 -0.97
N ARG A 159 -11.83 -0.38 -1.85
CA ARG A 159 -11.21 -1.67 -1.45
C ARG A 159 -10.01 -1.48 -0.53
N VAL A 160 -9.11 -0.55 -0.86
CA VAL A 160 -7.95 -0.19 -0.02
C VAL A 160 -8.39 0.64 1.18
N GLY A 161 -9.24 1.66 0.96
CA GLY A 161 -9.73 2.56 2.00
C GLY A 161 -10.36 1.86 3.20
N LYS A 162 -11.18 0.82 2.98
CA LYS A 162 -11.76 0.04 4.10
C LYS A 162 -10.67 -0.65 4.96
N HIS A 163 -9.60 -1.12 4.33
CA HIS A 163 -8.50 -1.79 5.02
C HIS A 163 -7.61 -0.78 5.73
N ALA A 164 -7.39 0.39 5.13
CA ALA A 164 -6.74 1.53 5.78
C ALA A 164 -7.50 1.95 7.03
N LEU A 165 -8.84 2.12 6.96
CA LEU A 165 -9.66 2.44 8.13
C LEU A 165 -9.46 1.43 9.28
N CYS A 166 -9.49 0.14 8.96
CA CYS A 166 -9.26 -0.92 9.95
C CYS A 166 -7.89 -0.78 10.63
N ALA A 167 -6.83 -0.50 9.87
CA ALA A 167 -5.48 -0.28 10.41
C ALA A 167 -5.39 1.00 11.24
N LEU A 168 -5.93 2.12 10.75
CA LEU A 168 -5.94 3.41 11.46
C LEU A 168 -6.70 3.30 12.79
N HIS A 169 -7.85 2.63 12.80
CA HIS A 169 -8.61 2.38 14.03
C HIS A 169 -7.83 1.51 15.02
N ARG A 170 -7.14 0.46 14.54
CA ARG A 170 -6.27 -0.39 15.36
C ARG A 170 -5.09 0.38 15.96
N LEU A 171 -4.61 1.42 15.27
CA LEU A 171 -3.57 2.34 15.74
C LEU A 171 -4.11 3.42 16.69
N GLY A 172 -5.41 3.42 17.00
CA GLY A 172 -6.04 4.36 17.94
C GLY A 172 -6.42 5.70 17.31
N ALA A 173 -6.42 5.83 15.99
CA ALA A 173 -6.73 7.09 15.32
C ALA A 173 -8.23 7.45 15.38
N LYS A 174 -8.52 8.75 15.40
CA LYS A 174 -9.86 9.32 15.21
C LYS A 174 -10.07 9.64 13.74
N VAL A 175 -10.75 8.74 13.04
CA VAL A 175 -10.91 8.85 11.59
C VAL A 175 -12.19 9.60 11.23
N GLY A 176 -12.08 10.61 10.37
CA GLY A 176 -13.17 11.11 9.54
C GLY A 176 -13.05 10.51 8.14
N ILE A 177 -14.15 10.13 7.51
CA ILE A 177 -14.14 9.50 6.17
C ILE A 177 -14.89 10.36 5.15
N PHE A 178 -14.29 10.52 3.98
CA PHE A 178 -14.90 11.12 2.80
C PHE A 178 -14.84 10.13 1.62
N ASP A 179 -15.96 9.91 0.94
CA ASP A 179 -16.00 9.28 -0.38
C ASP A 179 -16.99 10.07 -1.24
N ILE A 180 -16.68 10.22 -2.54
CA ILE A 180 -17.57 10.88 -3.50
C ILE A 180 -18.91 10.13 -3.63
N ASP A 181 -18.87 8.81 -3.42
CA ASP A 181 -20.05 7.96 -3.27
C ASP A 181 -20.26 7.67 -1.79
N SER A 182 -21.09 8.50 -1.16
CA SER A 182 -21.42 8.42 0.27
C SER A 182 -21.93 7.04 0.71
N SER A 183 -22.52 6.27 -0.20
CA SER A 183 -23.05 4.93 0.10
C SER A 183 -21.96 3.91 0.43
N LYS A 184 -20.73 4.10 -0.05
CA LYS A 184 -19.59 3.21 0.23
C LYS A 184 -19.08 3.36 1.66
N GLY A 185 -19.15 4.57 2.19
CA GLY A 185 -18.72 4.87 3.56
C GLY A 185 -19.70 4.36 4.61
N GLN A 186 -21.00 4.29 4.29
CA GLN A 186 -22.04 4.04 5.29
C GLN A 186 -21.82 2.77 6.14
N PRO A 187 -21.50 1.59 5.56
CA PRO A 187 -21.27 0.39 6.36
C PRO A 187 -20.09 0.54 7.34
N LEU A 188 -19.05 1.28 6.91
CA LEU A 188 -17.86 1.52 7.72
C LEU A 188 -18.13 2.54 8.84
N ILE A 189 -18.94 3.56 8.55
CA ILE A 189 -19.38 4.54 9.53
C ILE A 189 -20.15 3.86 10.66
N ASP A 190 -21.08 2.97 10.30
CA ASP A 190 -21.89 2.25 11.27
C ASP A 190 -21.05 1.28 12.12
N GLU A 191 -20.11 0.56 11.49
CA GLU A 191 -19.22 -0.40 12.14
C GLU A 191 -18.25 0.28 13.13
N TYR A 192 -17.56 1.34 12.70
CA TYR A 192 -16.51 2.00 13.46
C TYR A 192 -16.99 3.21 14.26
N ARG A 193 -18.26 3.62 14.09
CA ARG A 193 -18.87 4.82 14.71
C ARG A 193 -18.05 6.10 14.45
N ILE A 194 -17.58 6.24 13.22
CA ILE A 194 -16.73 7.36 12.79
C ILE A 194 -17.54 8.48 12.13
N LYS A 195 -16.92 9.64 11.97
CA LYS A 195 -17.57 10.79 11.33
C LYS A 195 -17.55 10.65 9.81
N GLN A 196 -18.71 10.83 9.18
CA GLN A 196 -18.77 11.09 7.74
C GLN A 196 -18.51 12.56 7.45
N GLU A 197 -17.59 12.83 6.53
CA GLU A 197 -17.39 14.16 5.97
C GLU A 197 -18.17 14.28 4.66
N GLU A 198 -19.00 15.32 4.56
CA GLU A 198 -19.88 15.55 3.39
C GLU A 198 -19.23 16.45 2.33
N ASN A 199 -18.26 17.27 2.74
CA ASN A 199 -17.57 18.22 1.89
C ASN A 199 -16.05 18.07 2.05
N LEU A 200 -15.38 17.67 0.97
CA LEU A 200 -13.95 17.41 0.98
C LEU A 200 -13.13 18.65 1.30
N ALA A 201 -13.41 19.79 0.66
CA ALA A 201 -12.66 21.03 0.89
C ALA A 201 -12.72 21.47 2.36
N ALA A 202 -13.93 21.50 2.93
CA ALA A 202 -14.11 21.84 4.34
C ALA A 202 -13.45 20.83 5.29
N ALA A 203 -13.33 19.55 4.88
CA ALA A 203 -12.60 18.55 5.65
C ALA A 203 -11.09 18.78 5.56
N LEU A 204 -10.54 18.99 4.37
CA LEU A 204 -9.12 19.30 4.13
C LEU A 204 -8.66 20.54 4.92
N ASP A 205 -9.54 21.54 5.10
CA ASP A 205 -9.26 22.70 5.94
C ASP A 205 -9.11 22.35 7.44
N ARG A 206 -9.69 21.25 7.93
CA ARG A 206 -9.69 20.87 9.35
C ARG A 206 -8.63 19.84 9.69
N TYR A 207 -8.38 18.87 8.83
CA TYR A 207 -7.40 17.81 9.09
C TYR A 207 -6.01 18.22 8.62
N THR A 208 -4.99 17.60 9.21
CA THR A 208 -3.58 17.74 8.83
C THR A 208 -2.97 16.37 8.52
N LEU A 209 -3.54 15.29 9.06
CA LEU A 209 -3.17 13.94 8.71
C LEU A 209 -4.16 13.41 7.67
N LEU A 210 -3.67 13.09 6.48
CA LEU A 210 -4.48 12.65 5.36
C LEU A 210 -4.08 11.25 4.91
N PHE A 211 -5.07 10.40 4.61
CA PHE A 211 -4.88 9.13 3.94
C PHE A 211 -5.70 9.14 2.65
N ASP A 212 -5.05 9.19 1.49
CA ASP A 212 -5.69 9.17 0.18
C ASP A 212 -5.59 7.80 -0.48
N ALA A 213 -6.74 7.12 -0.52
CA ALA A 213 -6.94 5.83 -1.18
C ALA A 213 -7.82 5.95 -2.43
N SER A 214 -7.96 7.15 -2.98
CA SER A 214 -8.81 7.44 -4.14
C SER A 214 -8.00 7.51 -5.44
N PRO A 215 -8.54 7.06 -6.59
CA PRO A 215 -7.90 7.23 -7.89
C PRO A 215 -8.30 8.57 -8.53
N ALA A 216 -8.42 9.64 -7.73
CA ALA A 216 -8.88 10.94 -8.18
C ALA A 216 -7.70 11.93 -8.16
N PRO A 217 -7.26 12.45 -9.32
CA PRO A 217 -6.17 13.42 -9.35
C PRO A 217 -6.63 14.80 -8.86
N ASP A 218 -5.68 15.61 -8.40
CA ASP A 218 -5.88 17.05 -8.18
C ASP A 218 -7.05 17.40 -7.24
N ILE A 219 -7.16 16.65 -6.13
CA ILE A 219 -8.14 16.87 -5.06
C ILE A 219 -7.52 17.56 -3.82
N ILE A 220 -6.19 17.60 -3.73
CA ILE A 220 -5.42 18.25 -2.67
C ILE A 220 -4.50 19.31 -3.29
N HIS A 221 -4.80 20.58 -3.03
CA HIS A 221 -4.11 21.76 -3.55
C HIS A 221 -3.27 22.45 -2.46
N PRO A 222 -2.38 23.41 -2.83
CA PRO A 222 -1.47 24.08 -1.90
C PRO A 222 -2.14 24.71 -0.67
N GLU A 223 -3.34 25.26 -0.83
CA GLU A 223 -4.11 25.87 0.26
C GLU A 223 -4.48 24.88 1.38
N HIS A 224 -4.53 23.58 1.07
CA HIS A 224 -4.81 22.52 2.04
C HIS A 224 -3.55 22.06 2.81
N ILE A 225 -2.36 22.49 2.39
CA ILE A 225 -1.09 22.04 2.99
C ILE A 225 -0.65 23.00 4.09
N LYS A 226 -0.65 22.50 5.33
CA LYS A 226 -0.16 23.21 6.52
C LYS A 226 1.26 22.73 6.89
N PRO A 227 2.03 23.47 7.72
CA PRO A 227 3.36 23.07 8.18
C PRO A 227 3.43 21.71 8.88
N GLU A 228 2.31 21.24 9.43
CA GLU A 228 2.14 19.97 10.13
C GLU A 228 1.37 18.92 9.31
N THR A 229 1.05 19.20 8.04
CA THR A 229 0.36 18.24 7.19
C THR A 229 1.25 17.04 6.84
N PHE A 230 0.75 15.81 7.06
CA PHE A 230 1.33 14.55 6.61
C PHE A 230 0.32 13.77 5.79
N ILE A 231 0.79 13.13 4.73
CA ILE A 231 -0.09 12.48 3.77
C ILE A 231 0.45 11.09 3.43
N ALA A 232 -0.42 10.08 3.54
CA ALA A 232 -0.20 8.76 2.95
C ALA A 232 -1.12 8.63 1.73
N ALA A 233 -0.55 8.57 0.53
CA ALA A 233 -1.31 8.54 -0.73
C ALA A 233 -0.96 7.30 -1.54
N CYS A 234 -1.83 6.30 -1.53
CA CYS A 234 -1.68 5.08 -2.34
C CYS A 234 -2.55 5.09 -3.60
N GLY A 235 -3.31 6.17 -3.81
CA GLY A 235 -4.11 6.39 -5.02
C GLY A 235 -3.25 6.57 -6.27
N ILE A 236 -3.66 5.94 -7.37
CA ILE A 236 -3.07 6.17 -8.70
C ILE A 236 -4.20 6.57 -9.66
N PRO A 237 -4.12 7.74 -10.32
CA PRO A 237 -3.12 8.80 -10.10
C PRO A 237 -3.20 9.39 -8.68
N ILE A 238 -2.12 10.03 -8.24
CA ILE A 238 -2.05 10.68 -6.92
C ILE A 238 -3.02 11.87 -6.86
N GLY A 239 -3.69 12.07 -5.71
CA GLY A 239 -4.65 13.15 -5.53
C GLY A 239 -4.06 14.54 -5.31
N LEU A 240 -2.74 14.70 -5.30
CA LEU A 240 -2.09 15.99 -5.08
C LEU A 240 -1.80 16.70 -6.41
N SER A 241 -2.00 18.01 -6.44
CA SER A 241 -1.37 18.89 -7.44
C SER A 241 0.17 18.84 -7.31
N ASP A 242 0.88 19.21 -8.38
CA ASP A 242 2.36 19.25 -8.38
C ASP A 242 2.91 20.24 -7.34
N GLU A 243 2.24 21.39 -7.17
CA GLU A 243 2.59 22.38 -6.15
C GLU A 243 2.35 21.85 -4.73
N ALA A 244 1.21 21.18 -4.48
CA ALA A 244 0.94 20.59 -3.17
C ALA A 244 1.95 19.48 -2.85
N ARG A 245 2.28 18.63 -3.83
CA ARG A 245 3.30 17.58 -3.69
C ARG A 245 4.65 18.16 -3.28
N SER A 246 5.05 19.27 -3.90
CA SER A 246 6.32 19.95 -3.58
C SER A 246 6.33 20.50 -2.15
N LEU A 247 5.21 21.00 -1.64
CA LEU A 247 5.10 21.54 -0.27
C LEU A 247 5.15 20.46 0.83
N VAL A 248 4.79 19.22 0.48
CA VAL A 248 4.68 18.09 1.41
C VAL A 248 5.70 16.98 1.14
N GLU A 249 6.67 17.18 0.25
CA GLU A 249 7.62 16.13 -0.20
C GLU A 249 8.23 15.34 0.97
N GLY A 250 8.78 16.04 1.98
CA GLY A 250 9.35 15.43 3.19
C GLY A 250 8.34 14.83 4.18
N ARG A 251 7.04 14.88 3.88
CA ARG A 251 5.91 14.44 4.74
C ARG A 251 4.85 13.65 3.97
N LEU A 252 5.15 13.28 2.72
CA LEU A 252 4.31 12.49 1.84
C LEU A 252 4.84 11.06 1.76
N ILE A 253 3.97 10.07 1.92
CA ILE A 253 4.26 8.66 1.66
C ILE A 253 3.51 8.29 0.38
N HIS A 254 4.26 7.98 -0.66
CA HIS A 254 3.76 7.61 -1.98
C HIS A 254 4.89 6.90 -2.74
N ASP A 255 4.57 5.83 -3.46
CA ASP A 255 5.48 5.04 -4.30
C ASP A 255 4.93 4.79 -5.70
#